data_AF-A0A8T3VAW9-F1
#
_entry.id   AF-A0A8T3VAW9-F1
#
_cell.length_a   1.000
_cell.length_b   1.000
_cell.length_c   1.000
_cell.angle_alpha   90.00
_cell.angle_beta   90.00
_cell.angle_gamma   90.00
#
_symmetry.space_group_name_H-M   'P 1'
#
loop_
_entity.id
_entity.type
_entity.pdbx_description
1 polymer ?
#
loop_
_entity_poly.entity_id
_entity_poly.type
_entity_poly.pdbx_seq_one_letter_code
_entity_poly.pdbx_strand_id
1 'polypeptide(L)'
;MRKSRLSLFKSTSMLISVVGIIMIIATIIVVAYVGFSVVNESITDEISSGNQYDDLADLKSQYGDLESKFDSVKSTYYSGTSNDVQKYNDARLELSRASSAIDNVKSALDANKPSNEVDSRIEFAKEKLATARQAFDNL
;
A
#
# COMPACT_ATOMS: atom_id res chain seq x y z
N MET A 1 29.59 -6.84 42.52
CA MET A 1 28.55 -7.00 41.47
C MET A 1 27.79 -5.69 41.31
N ARG A 2 28.07 -4.88 40.28
CA ARG A 2 27.25 -3.70 39.92
C ARG A 2 27.35 -3.47 38.41
N LYS A 3 26.40 -4.03 37.65
CA LYS A 3 26.17 -3.78 36.23
C LYS A 3 24.67 -3.83 35.98
N SER A 4 23.92 -2.74 36.19
CA SER A 4 22.52 -2.67 35.69
C SER A 4 21.89 -1.29 35.81
N ARG A 5 22.55 -0.21 35.36
CA ARG A 5 21.90 1.12 35.32
C ARG A 5 22.17 1.96 34.07
N LEU A 6 22.99 1.46 33.12
CA LEU A 6 23.31 2.22 31.90
C LEU A 6 22.42 1.87 30.69
N SER A 7 21.67 0.77 30.69
CA SER A 7 20.83 0.38 29.54
C SER A 7 19.50 1.13 29.47
N LEU A 8 19.00 1.64 30.60
CA LEU A 8 17.74 2.38 30.67
C LEU A 8 17.81 3.74 29.96
N PHE A 9 18.94 4.45 30.04
CA PHE A 9 19.09 5.75 29.37
C PHE A 9 19.19 5.65 27.84
N LYS A 10 19.68 4.53 27.31
CA LYS A 10 19.75 4.32 25.85
C LYS A 10 18.39 3.94 25.27
N SER A 11 17.61 3.12 25.99
CA SER A 11 16.30 2.67 25.52
C SER A 11 15.25 3.78 25.53
N THR A 12 15.22 4.64 26.55
CA THR A 12 14.27 5.77 26.59
C THR A 12 14.61 6.84 25.55
N SER A 13 15.90 7.09 25.29
CA SER A 13 16.35 8.01 24.24
C SER A 13 15.97 7.52 22.83
N MET A 14 16.04 6.21 22.58
CA MET A 14 15.69 5.63 21.28
C MET A 14 14.17 5.62 21.04
N LEU A 15 13.36 5.41 22.08
CA LEU A 15 11.89 5.47 21.99
C LEU A 15 11.39 6.87 21.63
N ILE A 16 11.97 7.92 22.22
CA ILE A 16 11.59 9.31 21.92
C ILE A 16 11.94 9.70 20.47
N SER A 17 13.01 9.14 19.90
CA SER A 17 13.37 9.36 18.49
C SER A 17 12.37 8.70 17.52
N VAL A 18 11.90 7.50 17.83
CA VAL A 18 10.96 6.77 16.96
C VAL A 18 9.56 7.40 17.00
N VAL A 19 9.11 7.85 18.18
CA VAL A 19 7.80 8.53 18.32
C VAL A 19 7.76 9.84 17.53
N GLY A 20 8.86 10.59 17.46
CA GLY A 20 8.94 11.82 16.66
C GLY A 20 8.78 11.58 15.16
N ILE A 21 9.35 10.48 14.64
CA ILE A 21 9.22 10.10 13.23
C ILE A 21 7.77 9.68 12.93
N ILE A 22 7.14 8.92 13.83
CA ILE A 22 5.73 8.49 13.70
C ILE A 22 4.79 9.70 13.66
N MET A 23 5.03 10.73 14.49
CA MET A 23 4.24 11.96 14.48
C MET A 23 4.32 12.74 13.17
N ILE A 24 5.52 12.85 12.57
CA ILE A 24 5.70 13.51 11.27
C ILE A 24 4.95 12.76 10.18
N ILE A 25 5.06 11.43 10.15
CA ILE A 25 4.38 10.58 9.18
C ILE A 25 2.86 10.68 9.34
N ALA A 26 2.34 10.63 10.57
CA ALA A 26 0.90 10.80 10.84
C ALA A 26 0.37 12.16 10.35
N THR A 27 1.17 13.23 10.49
CA THR A 27 0.77 14.56 10.02
C THR A 27 0.68 14.62 8.49
N ILE A 28 1.64 13.99 7.79
CA ILE A 28 1.61 13.88 6.32
C ILE A 28 0.41 13.05 5.86
N ILE A 29 0.07 11.96 6.56
CA ILE A 29 -1.08 11.11 6.24
C ILE A 29 -2.40 11.89 6.41
N VAL A 30 -2.55 12.64 7.49
CA VAL A 30 -3.75 13.47 7.71
C VAL A 30 -3.87 14.55 6.63
N VAL A 31 -2.77 15.21 6.28
CA VAL A 31 -2.77 16.23 5.21
C VAL A 31 -3.08 15.61 3.84
N ALA A 32 -2.57 14.41 3.55
CA ALA A 32 -2.88 13.70 2.31
C ALA A 32 -4.37 13.28 2.25
N TYR A 33 -4.93 12.76 3.35
CA TYR A 33 -6.33 12.34 3.42
C TYR A 33 -7.30 13.52 3.30
N VAL A 34 -7.02 14.62 4.00
CA VAL A 34 -7.83 15.85 3.92
C VAL A 34 -7.63 16.54 2.57
N GLY A 35 -6.40 16.56 2.03
CA GLY A 35 -6.11 17.07 0.69
C GLY A 35 -6.84 16.30 -0.41
N PHE A 36 -6.98 14.98 -0.28
CA PHE A 36 -7.73 14.16 -1.24
C PHE A 36 -9.24 14.42 -1.18
N SER A 37 -9.80 14.66 0.01
CA SER A 37 -11.24 14.95 0.14
C SER A 37 -11.69 16.25 -0.53
N VAL A 38 -10.77 17.21 -0.75
CA VAL A 38 -11.08 18.47 -1.47
C VAL A 38 -10.98 18.31 -3.00
N VAL A 39 -10.26 17.30 -3.50
CA VAL A 39 -10.08 17.08 -4.96
C VAL A 39 -11.20 16.23 -5.56
N ASN A 40 -11.95 15.48 -4.76
CA ASN A 40 -13.01 14.58 -5.23
C ASN A 40 -14.31 15.28 -5.70
N GLU A 41 -14.48 16.60 -5.53
CA GLU A 41 -15.68 17.32 -5.99
C GLU A 41 -15.58 17.88 -7.42
N SER A 42 -14.52 17.61 -8.20
CA SER A 42 -14.34 18.27 -9.50
C SER A 42 -13.94 17.41 -10.71
N ILE A 43 -13.92 16.08 -10.62
CA ILE A 43 -13.65 15.26 -11.81
C ILE A 43 -14.97 14.92 -12.51
N THR A 44 -15.28 15.80 -13.45
CA THR A 44 -16.36 15.76 -14.42
C THR A 44 -16.02 14.81 -15.59
N ASP A 45 -17.04 14.10 -16.07
CA ASP A 45 -17.27 13.52 -17.40
C ASP A 45 -16.10 13.40 -18.40
N GLU A 46 -15.65 12.16 -18.66
CA GLU A 46 -15.58 11.53 -20.01
C GLU A 46 -14.90 10.15 -19.90
N ILE A 47 -15.71 9.12 -19.68
CA ILE A 47 -15.25 7.72 -19.64
C ILE A 47 -15.29 7.18 -21.08
N SER A 48 -14.16 7.30 -21.77
CA SER A 48 -13.88 6.54 -22.99
C SER A 48 -13.35 5.16 -22.60
N SER A 49 -13.86 4.08 -23.21
CA SER A 49 -13.41 2.70 -22.96
C SER A 49 -11.93 2.47 -23.25
N GLY A 50 -11.28 3.33 -24.05
CA GLY A 50 -9.82 3.35 -24.21
C GLY A 50 -9.09 3.62 -22.90
N ASN A 51 -9.64 4.47 -22.04
CA ASN A 51 -9.02 4.86 -20.76
C ASN A 51 -9.00 3.69 -19.76
N GLN A 52 -9.94 2.75 -19.86
CA GLN A 52 -10.04 1.62 -18.93
C GLN A 52 -8.95 0.57 -19.14
N TYR A 53 -8.55 0.34 -20.40
CA TYR A 53 -7.42 -0.52 -20.72
C TYR A 53 -6.10 0.12 -20.29
N ASP A 54 -5.97 1.43 -20.46
CA ASP A 54 -4.81 2.20 -20.00
C ASP A 54 -4.71 2.19 -18.46
N ASP A 55 -5.83 2.39 -17.76
CA ASP A 55 -5.92 2.28 -16.31
C ASP A 55 -5.53 0.87 -15.81
N LEU A 56 -5.94 -0.18 -16.50
CA LEU A 56 -5.52 -1.55 -16.18
C LEU A 56 -4.02 -1.75 -16.40
N ALA A 57 -3.45 -1.18 -17.46
CA ALA A 57 -2.02 -1.25 -17.73
C ALA A 57 -1.21 -0.52 -16.65
N ASP A 58 -1.66 0.67 -16.23
CA ASP A 58 -1.06 1.43 -15.14
C ASP A 58 -1.12 0.67 -13.81
N LEU A 59 -2.29 0.12 -13.45
CA LEU A 59 -2.46 -0.74 -12.27
C LEU A 59 -1.49 -1.92 -12.25
N LYS A 60 -1.29 -2.59 -13.39
CA LYS A 60 -0.33 -3.69 -13.52
C LYS A 60 1.12 -3.23 -13.37
N SER A 61 1.46 -2.08 -13.94
CA SER A 61 2.79 -1.49 -13.80
C SER A 61 3.09 -1.18 -12.33
N GLN A 62 2.20 -0.45 -11.67
CA GLN A 62 2.33 -0.10 -10.26
C GLN A 62 2.37 -1.34 -9.34
N TYR A 63 1.58 -2.38 -9.66
CA TYR A 63 1.65 -3.67 -8.99
C TYR A 63 3.02 -4.33 -9.15
N GLY A 64 3.55 -4.41 -10.37
CA GLY A 64 4.86 -5.01 -10.64
C GLY A 64 6.01 -4.28 -9.94
N ASP A 65 5.94 -2.95 -9.89
CA ASP A 65 6.90 -2.14 -9.12
C ASP A 65 6.83 -2.45 -7.63
N LEU A 66 5.62 -2.55 -7.08
CA LEU A 66 5.42 -2.86 -5.67
C LEU A 66 5.83 -4.30 -5.34
N GLU A 67 5.50 -5.26 -6.19
CA GLU A 67 5.92 -6.65 -6.06
C GLU A 67 7.45 -6.78 -6.03
N SER A 68 8.14 -6.08 -6.93
CA SER A 68 9.60 -6.05 -6.98
C SER A 68 10.20 -5.51 -5.67
N LYS A 69 9.57 -4.50 -5.06
CA LYS A 69 9.97 -3.97 -3.75
C LYS A 69 9.78 -5.00 -2.64
N PHE A 70 8.65 -5.71 -2.59
CA PHE A 70 8.43 -6.81 -1.65
C PHE A 70 9.51 -7.88 -1.80
N ASP A 71 9.81 -8.30 -3.03
CA ASP A 71 10.82 -9.32 -3.28
C ASP A 71 12.22 -8.88 -2.84
N SER A 72 12.56 -7.58 -3.00
CA SER A 72 13.83 -7.02 -2.55
C SER A 72 14.04 -7.05 -1.03
N VAL A 73 12.97 -6.87 -0.24
CA VAL A 73 13.05 -6.84 1.22
C VAL A 73 12.80 -8.21 1.86
N LYS A 74 12.30 -9.18 1.08
CA LYS A 74 11.96 -10.53 1.54
C LYS A 74 13.07 -11.18 2.35
N SER A 75 14.31 -11.20 1.84
CA SER A 75 15.42 -11.86 2.55
C SER A 75 15.68 -11.22 3.92
N THR A 76 15.52 -9.91 4.05
CA THR A 76 15.71 -9.18 5.32
C THR A 76 14.69 -9.63 6.35
N TYR A 77 13.41 -9.67 6.00
CA TYR A 77 12.32 -10.08 6.90
C TYR A 77 12.37 -11.57 7.25
N TYR A 78 12.73 -12.44 6.30
CA TYR A 78 12.88 -13.87 6.56
C TYR A 78 14.13 -14.24 7.37
N SER A 79 15.13 -13.37 7.43
CA SER A 79 16.30 -13.53 8.29
C SER A 79 16.10 -12.98 9.72
N GLY A 80 14.97 -12.31 9.97
CA GLY A 80 14.64 -11.68 11.25
C GLY A 80 13.97 -12.61 12.25
N THR A 81 13.11 -12.04 13.10
CA THR A 81 12.30 -12.79 14.07
C THR A 81 11.01 -13.33 13.45
N SER A 82 10.35 -14.27 14.13
CA SER A 82 9.03 -14.77 13.69
C SER A 82 8.00 -13.65 13.51
N ASN A 83 8.09 -12.56 14.29
CA ASN A 83 7.22 -11.40 14.15
C ASN A 83 7.50 -10.61 12.86
N ASP A 84 8.76 -10.53 12.44
CA ASP A 84 9.15 -9.85 11.19
C ASP A 84 8.66 -10.65 9.98
N VAL A 85 8.80 -11.98 10.03
CA VAL A 85 8.23 -12.89 9.03
C VAL A 85 6.72 -12.73 8.93
N GLN A 86 6.03 -12.65 10.07
CA GLN A 86 4.58 -12.50 10.09
C GLN A 86 4.13 -11.16 9.49
N LYS A 87 4.76 -10.04 9.87
CA LYS A 87 4.49 -8.72 9.28
C LYS A 87 4.67 -8.71 7.77
N TYR A 88 5.76 -9.31 7.28
CA TYR A 88 6.00 -9.44 5.85
C TYR A 88 4.90 -10.25 5.14
N ASN A 89 4.50 -11.38 5.73
CA ASN A 89 3.44 -12.22 5.16
C ASN A 89 2.08 -11.52 5.15
N ASP A 90 1.74 -10.78 6.20
CA ASP A 90 0.50 -10.00 6.28
C ASP A 90 0.48 -8.89 5.21
N ALA A 91 1.60 -8.18 5.02
CA ALA A 91 1.71 -7.19 3.95
C ALA A 91 1.68 -7.83 2.55
N ARG A 92 2.30 -9.00 2.37
CA ARG A 92 2.27 -9.75 1.09
C ARG A 92 0.87 -10.28 0.79
N LEU A 93 0.05 -10.56 1.81
CA LEU A 93 -1.35 -10.92 1.64
C LEU A 93 -2.15 -9.77 1.02
N GLU A 94 -1.93 -8.53 1.46
CA GLU A 94 -2.58 -7.36 0.85
C GLU A 94 -2.14 -7.18 -0.61
N LEU A 95 -0.87 -7.41 -0.93
CA LEU A 95 -0.40 -7.43 -2.32
C LEU A 95 -1.13 -8.50 -3.15
N SER A 96 -1.31 -9.71 -2.60
CA SER A 96 -2.08 -10.76 -3.29
C SER A 96 -3.54 -10.35 -3.54
N ARG A 97 -4.17 -9.63 -2.60
CA ARG A 97 -5.53 -9.12 -2.77
C ARG A 97 -5.60 -8.05 -3.86
N ALA A 98 -4.59 -7.17 -3.94
CA ALA A 98 -4.48 -6.21 -5.02
C ALA A 98 -4.37 -6.90 -6.39
N SER A 99 -3.56 -7.95 -6.51
CA SER A 99 -3.49 -8.77 -7.74
C SER A 99 -4.86 -9.33 -8.13
N SER A 100 -5.58 -9.92 -7.17
CA SER A 100 -6.92 -10.46 -7.43
C SER A 100 -7.91 -9.38 -7.87
N ALA A 101 -7.81 -8.16 -7.34
CA ALA A 101 -8.65 -7.05 -7.76
C ALA A 101 -8.32 -6.59 -9.20
N ILE A 102 -7.04 -6.51 -9.56
CA ILE A 102 -6.58 -6.21 -10.92
C ILE A 102 -7.05 -7.28 -11.92
N ASP A 103 -7.00 -8.56 -11.54
CA ASP A 103 -7.51 -9.66 -12.38
C ASP A 103 -9.04 -9.57 -12.57
N ASN A 104 -9.77 -9.12 -11.56
CA ASN A 104 -11.21 -8.88 -11.67
C ASN A 104 -11.57 -7.75 -12.64
N VAL A 105 -10.72 -6.71 -12.76
CA VAL A 105 -10.85 -5.67 -13.80
C VAL A 105 -10.64 -6.26 -15.17
N LYS A 106 -9.54 -7.01 -15.36
CA LYS A 106 -9.23 -7.66 -16.63
C LYS A 106 -10.38 -8.58 -17.06
N SER A 107 -10.89 -9.40 -16.15
CA SER A 107 -12.02 -10.30 -16.41
C SER A 107 -13.29 -9.54 -16.82
N ALA A 108 -13.56 -8.38 -16.22
CA ALA A 108 -14.71 -7.56 -16.59
C ALA A 108 -14.56 -6.92 -17.98
N LEU A 109 -13.36 -6.44 -18.32
CA LEU A 109 -13.03 -5.94 -19.66
C LEU A 109 -13.16 -7.07 -20.70
N ASP A 110 -12.56 -8.24 -20.45
CA ASP A 110 -12.59 -9.40 -21.34
C ASP A 110 -14.04 -9.93 -21.53
N ALA A 111 -14.87 -9.86 -20.49
CA ALA A 111 -16.29 -10.22 -20.54
C ALA A 111 -17.19 -9.12 -21.12
N ASN A 112 -16.60 -8.02 -21.61
CA ASN A 112 -17.28 -6.88 -22.21
C ASN A 112 -18.41 -6.32 -21.32
N LYS A 113 -18.13 -6.27 -20.01
CA LYS A 113 -19.02 -5.69 -18.99
C LYS A 113 -19.29 -4.21 -19.29
N PRO A 114 -20.43 -3.68 -18.82
CA PRO A 114 -20.74 -2.27 -19.03
C PRO A 114 -19.69 -1.39 -18.35
N SER A 115 -19.39 -0.24 -18.97
CA SER A 115 -18.27 0.64 -18.57
C SER A 115 -18.30 0.96 -17.07
N ASN A 116 -19.46 1.35 -16.55
CA ASN A 116 -19.64 1.67 -15.13
C ASN A 116 -19.27 0.53 -14.17
N GLU A 117 -19.49 -0.73 -14.55
CA GLU A 117 -19.08 -1.90 -13.76
C GLU A 117 -17.57 -2.09 -13.80
N VAL A 118 -16.95 -1.84 -14.96
CA VAL A 118 -15.50 -1.89 -15.12
C VAL A 118 -14.83 -0.75 -14.32
N ASP A 119 -15.37 0.47 -14.38
CA ASP A 119 -14.86 1.63 -13.63
C ASP A 119 -14.87 1.38 -12.12
N SER A 120 -15.98 0.86 -11.60
CA SER A 120 -16.08 0.50 -10.18
C SER A 120 -15.06 -0.57 -9.77
N ARG A 121 -14.76 -1.53 -10.65
CA ARG A 121 -13.72 -2.54 -10.40
C ARG A 121 -12.32 -1.93 -10.47
N ILE A 122 -12.08 -0.98 -11.38
CA ILE A 122 -10.81 -0.24 -11.49
C ILE A 122 -10.57 0.55 -10.21
N GLU A 123 -11.58 1.28 -9.72
CA GLU A 123 -11.50 2.02 -8.47
C GLU A 123 -11.20 1.11 -7.28
N PHE A 124 -11.89 -0.03 -7.18
CA PHE A 124 -11.62 -1.04 -6.16
C PHE A 124 -10.20 -1.61 -6.25
N ALA A 125 -9.69 -1.87 -7.46
CA ALA A 125 -8.32 -2.33 -7.66
C ALA A 125 -7.29 -1.27 -7.25
N LYS A 126 -7.55 0.02 -7.56
CA LYS A 126 -6.74 1.16 -7.11
C LYS A 126 -6.70 1.23 -5.58
N GLU A 127 -7.84 1.05 -4.90
CA GLU A 127 -7.93 1.01 -3.43
C GLU A 127 -7.11 -0.14 -2.82
N LYS A 128 -7.22 -1.36 -3.38
CA LYS A 128 -6.45 -2.52 -2.88
C LYS A 128 -4.96 -2.38 -3.14
N LEU A 129 -4.56 -1.82 -4.26
CA LEU A 129 -3.16 -1.54 -4.53
C LEU A 129 -2.59 -0.48 -3.58
N ALA A 130 -3.36 0.57 -3.28
CA ALA A 130 -2.98 1.57 -2.28
C ALA A 130 -2.84 0.95 -0.88
N THR A 131 -3.76 0.04 -0.51
CA THR A 131 -3.70 -0.70 0.76
C THR A 131 -2.44 -1.58 0.82
N ALA A 132 -2.12 -2.31 -0.25
CA ALA A 132 -0.91 -3.11 -0.35
C ALA A 132 0.36 -2.26 -0.24
N ARG A 133 0.35 -1.07 -0.85
CA ARG A 133 1.46 -0.12 -0.78
C ARG A 133 1.64 0.42 0.63
N GLN A 134 0.56 0.78 1.32
CA GLN A 134 0.61 1.16 2.73
C GLN A 134 1.11 0.01 3.60
N ALA A 135 0.67 -1.23 3.34
CA ALA A 135 1.14 -2.39 4.07
C ALA A 135 2.65 -2.61 3.88
N PHE A 136 3.17 -2.39 2.67
CA PHE A 136 4.61 -2.38 2.39
C PHE A 136 5.34 -1.24 3.12
N ASP A 137 4.82 -0.02 3.07
CA ASP A 137 5.44 1.14 3.70
C ASP A 137 5.46 1.04 5.24
N ASN A 138 4.61 0.18 5.82
CA ASN A 138 4.54 -0.14 7.24
C ASN A 138 5.43 -1.32 7.68
N LEU A 139 6.16 -1.94 6.75
CA LEU A 139 7.18 -2.95 7.08
C LEU A 139 8.41 -2.28 7.70
#